data_AF-A0A356UAM9-F1
#
_entry.id   AF-A0A356UAM9-F1
#
_cell.length_a   1.000
_cell.length_b   1.000
_cell.length_c   1.000
_cell.angle_alpha   90.00
_cell.angle_beta   90.00
_cell.angle_gamma   90.00
#
_symmetry.space_group_name_H-M   'P 1'
#
loop_
_entity.id
_entity.type
_entity.pdbx_description
1 polymer ?
#
loop_
_entity_poly.entity_id
_entity_poly.type
_entity_poly.pdbx_seq_one_letter_code
_entity_poly.pdbx_strand_id
1 'polypeptide(L)'
;VFNTVPALVITKDILKYTNSNVLIIDLATQPGGTDFEAANTYGLKAILAPGLPGKVAPVYAGKILADVIPQLIISELSKLDAGLLFA
;
A
#
# COMPACT_ATOMS: atom_id res chain seq x y z
N VAL A 1 -0.19 14.04 -7.88
CA VAL A 1 -0.21 13.82 -6.42
C VAL A 1 -0.08 12.33 -6.17
N PHE A 2 0.79 11.91 -5.25
CA PHE A 2 0.89 10.52 -4.80
C PHE A 2 0.52 10.47 -3.31
N ASN A 3 -0.53 9.75 -2.95
CA ASN A 3 -0.92 9.57 -1.54
C ASN A 3 -0.41 8.22 -1.03
N THR A 4 0.18 8.21 0.16
CA THR A 4 0.54 6.99 0.90
C THR A 4 -0.09 6.95 2.30
N VAL A 5 -0.84 7.99 2.68
CA VAL A 5 -1.45 8.08 4.02
C VAL A 5 -2.69 7.17 4.05
N PRO A 6 -2.79 6.20 4.97
CA PRO A 6 -3.92 5.29 5.10
C PRO A 6 -5.08 5.91 5.88
N ALA A 7 -5.45 7.13 5.51
CA ALA A 7 -6.57 7.88 6.07
C ALA A 7 -7.04 8.94 5.07
N LEU A 8 -8.31 9.32 5.15
CA LEU A 8 -8.91 10.34 4.28
C LEU A 8 -8.25 11.71 4.52
N VAL A 9 -7.28 12.08 3.68
CA VAL A 9 -6.52 13.34 3.78
C VAL A 9 -6.67 14.22 2.55
N ILE A 10 -6.99 13.64 1.38
CA ILE A 10 -7.36 14.40 0.19
C ILE A 10 -8.88 14.48 0.14
N THR A 11 -9.43 15.37 0.97
CA THR A 11 -10.87 15.57 1.14
C THR A 11 -11.46 16.43 0.03
N LYS A 12 -12.79 16.42 -0.11
CA LYS A 12 -13.54 17.35 -0.97
C LYS A 12 -13.12 18.82 -0.83
N ASP A 13 -12.88 19.29 0.40
CA ASP A 13 -12.48 20.68 0.66
C ASP A 13 -11.10 21.04 0.14
N ILE A 14 -10.22 20.05 -0.02
CA ILE A 14 -8.92 20.22 -0.66
C ILE A 14 -9.07 20.12 -2.18
N LEU A 15 -9.88 19.14 -2.64
CA LEU A 15 -10.09 18.86 -4.06
C LEU A 15 -10.69 20.03 -4.85
N LYS A 16 -11.50 20.88 -4.21
CA LYS A 16 -12.08 22.07 -4.85
C LYS A 16 -11.04 23.12 -5.30
N TYR A 17 -9.84 23.07 -4.74
CA TYR A 17 -8.75 23.99 -5.07
C TYR A 17 -7.64 23.36 -5.92
N THR A 18 -7.75 22.06 -6.23
CA THR A 18 -6.75 21.39 -7.07
C THR A 18 -6.81 21.86 -8.52
N ASN A 19 -5.65 21.88 -9.16
CA ASN A 19 -5.54 22.10 -10.60
C ASN A 19 -6.34 21.03 -11.37
N SER A 20 -7.14 21.43 -12.36
CA SER A 20 -7.98 20.53 -13.16
C SER A 20 -7.22 19.45 -13.92
N ASN A 21 -5.94 19.67 -14.22
CA ASN A 21 -5.06 18.71 -14.90
C ASN A 21 -4.30 17.78 -13.94
N VAL A 22 -4.62 17.79 -12.64
CA VAL A 22 -3.94 16.93 -11.67
C VAL A 22 -4.33 15.46 -11.86
N LEU A 23 -3.32 14.59 -11.80
CA LEU A 23 -3.51 13.16 -11.59
C LEU A 23 -3.22 12.82 -10.14
N ILE A 24 -4.16 12.14 -9.48
CA ILE A 24 -4.02 11.63 -8.12
C ILE A 24 -3.82 10.11 -8.18
N ILE A 25 -2.72 9.62 -7.63
CA ILE A 25 -2.43 8.19 -7.48
C ILE A 25 -2.38 7.88 -5.99
N ASP A 26 -3.32 7.07 -5.54
CA ASP A 26 -3.45 6.69 -4.14
C ASP A 26 -2.89 5.28 -3.94
N LEU A 27 -1.77 5.20 -3.22
CA LEU A 27 -1.04 3.97 -2.93
C LEU A 27 -1.44 3.38 -1.57
N ALA A 28 -2.27 4.09 -0.79
CA ALA A 28 -2.71 3.60 0.50
C ALA A 28 -3.63 2.37 0.34
N THR A 29 -3.63 1.52 1.36
CA THR A 29 -4.55 0.37 1.43
C THR A 29 -6.00 0.86 1.39
N GLN A 30 -6.89 0.06 0.79
CA GLN A 30 -8.32 0.34 0.73
C GLN A 30 -8.88 0.74 2.10
N PRO A 31 -9.73 1.79 2.21
CA PRO A 31 -10.37 2.57 1.14
C PRO A 31 -9.49 3.63 0.45
N GLY A 32 -8.22 3.77 0.83
CA GLY A 32 -7.33 4.84 0.37
C GLY A 32 -7.38 6.06 1.29
N GLY A 33 -6.84 7.18 0.82
CA GLY A 33 -6.87 8.47 1.50
C GLY A 33 -7.43 9.63 0.69
N THR A 34 -8.05 9.31 -0.46
CA THR A 34 -8.67 10.28 -1.37
C THR A 34 -10.18 10.14 -1.37
N ASP A 35 -10.88 11.27 -1.36
CA ASP A 35 -12.31 11.33 -1.65
C ASP A 35 -12.54 11.12 -3.16
N PHE A 36 -12.59 9.85 -3.58
CA PHE A 36 -12.75 9.48 -5.00
C PHE A 36 -14.08 9.93 -5.59
N GLU A 37 -15.13 10.00 -4.78
CA GLU A 37 -16.45 10.46 -5.23
C GLU A 37 -16.41 11.97 -5.53
N ALA A 38 -15.84 12.78 -4.63
CA ALA A 38 -15.62 14.20 -4.88
C ALA A 38 -14.67 14.43 -6.06
N ALA A 39 -13.59 13.65 -6.19
CA ALA A 39 -12.67 13.77 -7.32
C ALA A 39 -13.40 13.53 -8.66
N ASN A 40 -14.23 12.49 -8.74
CA ASN A 40 -15.05 12.20 -9.91
C ASN A 40 -16.05 13.33 -10.20
N THR A 41 -16.69 13.87 -9.16
CA THR A 41 -17.64 15.00 -9.27
C THR A 41 -16.97 16.25 -9.84
N TYR A 42 -15.70 16.51 -9.49
CA TYR A 42 -14.92 17.63 -10.01
C TYR A 42 -14.21 17.34 -11.35
N GLY A 43 -14.42 16.15 -11.94
CA GLY A 43 -13.75 15.75 -13.18
C GLY A 43 -12.25 15.49 -13.04
N LEU A 44 -11.76 15.30 -11.81
CA LEU A 44 -10.36 15.04 -11.51
C LEU A 44 -10.06 13.54 -11.65
N LYS A 45 -8.92 13.22 -12.27
CA LYS A 45 -8.50 11.82 -12.41
C LYS A 45 -7.82 11.35 -11.12
N ALA A 46 -8.50 10.48 -10.37
CA ALA A 46 -7.97 9.82 -9.18
C ALA A 46 -7.98 8.29 -9.37
N ILE A 47 -6.87 7.63 -9.02
CA ILE A 47 -6.67 6.18 -9.18
C ILE A 47 -6.20 5.59 -7.85
N LEU A 48 -6.95 4.61 -7.33
CA LEU A 48 -6.47 3.72 -6.26
C LEU A 48 -5.57 2.64 -6.88
N ALA A 49 -4.33 2.53 -6.42
CA ALA A 49 -3.31 1.66 -7.00
C ALA A 49 -2.71 0.69 -5.96
N PRO A 50 -3.50 -0.28 -5.45
CA PRO A 50 -3.01 -1.24 -4.48
C PRO A 50 -2.17 -2.33 -5.16
N GLY A 51 -1.18 -2.85 -4.44
CA GLY A 51 -0.39 -4.02 -4.87
C GLY A 51 0.48 -3.77 -6.10
N LEU A 52 0.94 -2.53 -6.33
CA LEU A 52 1.81 -2.21 -7.47
C LEU A 52 3.01 -3.15 -7.61
N PRO A 53 3.77 -3.50 -6.55
CA PRO A 53 4.93 -4.39 -6.70
C PRO A 53 4.59 -5.71 -7.40
N GLY A 54 3.48 -6.36 -7.02
CA GLY A 54 3.03 -7.61 -7.62
C GLY A 54 2.49 -7.45 -9.05
N LYS A 55 1.96 -6.27 -9.39
CA LYS A 55 1.41 -5.99 -10.74
C LYS A 55 2.49 -5.59 -11.74
N VAL A 56 3.48 -4.81 -11.31
CA VAL A 56 4.46 -4.19 -12.22
C VAL A 56 5.81 -4.91 -12.23
N ALA A 57 6.16 -5.59 -11.14
CA ALA A 57 7.44 -6.30 -11.00
C ALA A 57 7.27 -7.63 -10.24
N PRO A 58 6.40 -8.55 -10.68
CA PRO A 58 6.03 -9.75 -9.94
C PRO A 58 7.22 -10.64 -9.59
N VAL A 59 8.20 -10.80 -10.49
CA VAL A 59 9.41 -11.60 -10.24
C VAL A 59 10.27 -10.97 -9.14
N TYR A 60 10.40 -9.64 -9.12
CA TYR A 60 11.16 -8.96 -8.08
C TYR A 60 10.43 -8.97 -6.73
N ALA A 61 9.12 -8.71 -6.73
CA ALA A 61 8.30 -8.82 -5.54
C ALA A 61 8.35 -10.24 -4.93
N GLY A 62 8.29 -11.27 -5.79
CA GLY A 62 8.43 -12.67 -5.38
C GLY A 62 9.81 -12.99 -4.80
N LYS A 63 10.89 -12.47 -5.39
CA LYS A 63 12.25 -12.64 -4.85
C LYS A 63 12.40 -12.06 -3.44
N ILE A 64 11.88 -10.85 -3.19
CA ILE A 64 11.90 -10.25 -1.85
C ILE A 64 11.20 -11.17 -0.83
N LEU A 65 10.05 -11.74 -1.19
CA LEU A 65 9.36 -12.70 -0.31
C LEU A 65 10.16 -13.99 -0.13
N ALA A 66 10.76 -14.53 -1.19
CA ALA A 66 11.58 -15.74 -1.14
C ALA A 66 12.84 -15.55 -0.29
N ASP A 67 13.39 -14.34 -0.22
CA ASP A 67 14.56 -14.04 0.60
C ASP A 67 14.17 -13.91 2.09
N VAL A 68 13.00 -13.32 2.40
CA VAL A 68 12.60 -12.99 3.78
C VAL A 68 11.83 -14.12 4.47
N ILE A 69 10.83 -14.70 3.82
CA ILE A 69 9.88 -15.63 4.46
C ILE A 69 10.56 -16.90 5.01
N PRO A 70 11.45 -17.60 4.27
CA PRO A 70 12.14 -18.78 4.81
C PRO A 70 12.99 -18.46 6.04
N GLN A 71 13.64 -17.29 6.06
CA GLN A 71 14.46 -16.87 7.21
C GLN A 71 13.59 -16.64 8.45
N LEU A 72 12.42 -16.02 8.30
CA LEU A 72 11.46 -15.85 9.39
C LEU A 72 10.98 -17.21 9.93
N ILE A 73 10.67 -18.16 9.05
CA ILE A 73 10.25 -19.52 9.45
C ILE A 73 11.35 -20.22 10.26
N ILE A 74 12.60 -20.21 9.77
CA ILE A 74 13.74 -20.82 10.47
C ILE A 74 13.96 -20.19 11.85
N SER A 75 13.86 -18.86 11.93
CA SER A 75 13.97 -18.11 13.19
C SER A 75 12.94 -18.56 14.22
N GLU A 76 11.67 -18.70 13.84
CA GLU A 76 10.61 -19.11 14.77
C GLU A 76 10.74 -20.57 15.20
N LEU A 77 11.12 -21.49 14.30
CA LEU A 77 11.35 -22.90 14.65
C LEU A 77 12.52 -23.05 15.63
N SER A 78 13.59 -22.31 15.43
CA SER A 78 14.78 -22.36 16.30
C SER A 78 14.49 -21.88 17.73
N LYS A 79 13.54 -20.95 17.90
CA LYS A 79 13.08 -20.49 19.24
C LYS A 79 12.28 -21.57 19.97
N LEU A 80 11.46 -22.33 19.25
CA LEU A 80 10.68 -23.43 19.82
C LEU A 80 11.60 -24.55 20.33
N ASP A 81 12.63 -24.89 19.57
CA ASP A 81 13.63 -25.90 19.96
C ASP A 81 14.42 -25.47 21.21
N ALA A 82 14.78 -24.18 21.32
CA ALA A 82 15.39 -23.65 22.53
C ALA A 82 14.45 -23.76 23.74
N GLY A 83 13.16 -23.44 23.57
CA GLY A 83 12.16 -23.58 24.63
C GLY A 83 11.98 -25.03 25.12
N LEU A 84 12.12 -26.01 24.23
CA LEU A 84 12.11 -27.45 24.56
C LEU A 84 13.39 -27.93 25.26
N LEU A 85 14.55 -27.34 24.95
CA LEU A 85 15.83 -27.67 25.57
C LEU A 85 16.00 -27.11 27.00
N PHE A 86 15.24 -26.07 27.35
CA PHE A 86 15.28 -25.43 28.68
C PHE A 86 14.04 -25.73 29.56
N ALA A 87 13.19 -26.68 29.15
CA ALA A 87 12.02 -27.15 29.90
C ALA A 87 12.28 -28.49 30.61
#